data_AF-A0A4R3KIR5-F1
#
_entry.id   AF-A0A4R3KIR5-F1
#
_cell.length_a   1.000
_cell.length_b   1.000
_cell.length_c   1.000
_cell.angle_alpha   90.00
_cell.angle_beta   90.00
_cell.angle_gamma   90.00
#
_symmetry.space_group_name_H-M   'P 1'
#
loop_
_entity.id
_entity.type
_entity.pdbx_description
1 polymer ?
#
loop_
_entity_poly.entity_id
_entity_poly.type
_entity_poly.pdbx_seq_one_letter_code
_entity_poly.pdbx_strand_id
1 'polypeptide(L)' 'MVYQRKEGKPFVLKDIDPLFYACCYLNTNRMFLMEKEKFFNEMQKGLISKLSAVANL' A
#
# COMPACT_ATOMS: atom_id res chain seq x y z
N MET A 1 7.82 3.60 2.93
CA MET A 1 6.83 3.04 3.88
C MET A 1 6.19 1.81 3.24
N VAL A 2 6.00 0.71 3.98
CA VAL A 2 5.36 -0.51 3.45
C VAL A 2 3.92 -0.59 3.94
N TYR A 3 3.02 -1.01 3.06
CA TYR A 3 1.60 -1.19 3.33
C TYR A 3 1.18 -2.60 2.98
N GLN A 4 0.11 -3.08 3.60
CA GLN A 4 -0.45 -4.39 3.32
C GLN A 4 -1.98 -4.33 3.41
N ARG A 5 -2.66 -4.95 2.44
CA ARG A 5 -4.11 -5.21 2.55
C ARG A 5 -4.33 -6.42 3.46
N LYS A 6 -5.43 -6.46 4.23
CA LYS A 6 -5.73 -7.55 5.20
C LYS A 6 -5.41 -8.97 4.73
N GLU A 7 -5.66 -9.29 3.47
CA GLU A 7 -5.42 -10.61 2.87
C GLU A 7 -4.45 -10.56 1.67
N GLY A 8 -3.67 -9.48 1.56
CA GLY A 8 -2.82 -9.19 0.40
C GLY A 8 -1.32 -9.28 0.68
N LYS A 9 -0.54 -9.27 -0.41
CA LYS A 9 0.92 -9.13 -0.33
C LYS A 9 1.30 -7.69 0.05
N PRO A 10 2.41 -7.48 0.79
CA PRO A 10 2.91 -6.15 1.08
C PRO A 10 3.34 -5.40 -0.17
N PHE A 11 3.13 -4.09 -0.19
CA PHE A 11 3.47 -3.20 -1.29
C PHE A 11 4.00 -1.85 -0.78
N VAL A 12 4.73 -1.15 -1.63
CA VAL A 12 5.12 0.25 -1.46
C VAL A 12 4.30 1.13 -2.38
N LEU A 13 4.01 2.34 -1.94
CA LEU A 13 3.38 3.35 -2.79
C LEU A 13 4.46 4.13 -3.54
N LYS A 14 4.20 4.38 -4.82
CA LYS A 14 4.88 5.41 -5.60
C LYS A 14 3.85 6.44 -6.04
N ASP A 15 4.14 7.71 -5.75
CA ASP A 15 3.37 8.82 -6.29
C ASP A 15 3.76 9.02 -7.76
N ILE A 16 2.80 8.85 -8.65
CA ILE A 16 3.02 8.89 -10.10
C ILE A 16 2.10 9.88 -10.81
N ASP A 17 1.04 10.33 -10.13
CA ASP A 17 -0.03 11.14 -10.68
C ASP A 17 -0.79 11.84 -9.54
N PRO A 18 -1.41 13.02 -9.75
CA PRO A 18 -2.18 13.69 -8.72
C PRO A 18 -3.31 12.85 -8.10
N LEU A 19 -3.94 11.95 -8.86
CA LEU A 19 -5.10 11.17 -8.45
C LEU A 19 -4.76 9.72 -8.09
N PHE A 20 -3.62 9.18 -8.56
CA PHE A 20 -3.29 7.77 -8.41
C PHE A 20 -1.94 7.51 -7.73
N TYR A 21 -1.91 6.45 -6.92
CA TYR A 21 -0.68 5.76 -6.53
C TYR A 21 -0.44 4.55 -7.43
N ALA A 22 0.83 4.27 -7.70
CA ALA A 22 1.27 2.93 -8.09
C ALA A 22 1.64 2.13 -6.84
N CYS A 23 0.91 1.04 -6.59
CA CYS A 23 1.15 0.10 -5.51
C CYS A 23 2.05 -1.04 -6.03
N CYS A 24 3.34 -0.99 -5.69
CA CYS A 24 4.33 -1.97 -6.16
C CYS A 24 4.53 -3.06 -5.10
N TYR A 25 4.20 -4.30 -5.42
CA TYR A 25 4.42 -5.42 -4.50
C TYR A 25 5.91 -5.66 -4.26
N LEU A 26 6.29 -5.93 -3.01
CA LEU A 26 7.68 -6.19 -2.65
C LEU A 26 8.23 -7.42 -3.40
N ASN A 27 9.50 -7.36 -3.80
CA ASN A 27 10.23 -8.44 -4.45
C ASN A 27 9.58 -8.98 -5.74
N THR A 28 8.75 -8.18 -6.41
CA THR A 28 8.15 -8.54 -7.70
C THR A 28 8.11 -7.33 -8.64
N ASN A 29 8.00 -7.59 -9.95
CA ASN A 29 7.71 -6.56 -10.95
C ASN A 29 6.21 -6.31 -11.11
N ARG A 30 5.37 -6.85 -10.20
CA ARG A 30 3.92 -6.68 -10.26
C ARG A 30 3.52 -5.42 -9.51
N MET A 31 2.64 -4.64 -10.12
CA MET A 31 2.06 -3.45 -9.51
C MET A 31 0.60 -3.32 -9.91
N PHE A 32 -0.15 -2.52 -9.14
CA PHE A 32 -1.50 -2.11 -9.47
C PHE A 32 -1.68 -0.62 -9.20
N LEU A 33 -2.65 0.00 -9.86
CA LEU A 33 -3.02 1.39 -9.63
C LEU A 33 -4.13 1.49 -8.59
N MET A 34 -4.07 2.50 -7.75
CA MET A 34 -5.10 2.79 -6.76
C MET A 34 -5.26 4.31 -6.63
N GLU A 35 -6.50 4.78 -6.68
CA GLU A 35 -6.81 6.18 -6.42
C GLU A 35 -6.37 6.57 -5.00
N LYS A 36 -5.83 7.78 -4.85
CA LYS A 36 -5.37 8.28 -3.54
C LYS A 36 -6.53 8.31 -2.53
N GLU A 37 -7.70 8.78 -2.94
CA GLU A 37 -8.90 8.82 -2.10
C GLU A 37 -9.31 7.41 -1.65
N LYS A 38 -9.37 6.45 -2.58
CA LYS A 38 -9.67 5.05 -2.26
C LYS A 38 -8.66 4.45 -1.28
N PHE A 39 -7.36 4.73 -1.47
CA PHE A 39 -6.32 4.29 -0.56
C PHE A 39 -6.56 4.82 0.87
N PHE A 40 -6.84 6.11 1.02
CA PHE A 40 -7.13 6.72 2.33
C PHE A 40 -8.40 6.12 2.96
N ASN A 41 -9.45 5.89 2.17
CA ASN A 41 -10.68 5.25 2.64
C ASN A 41 -10.45 3.80 3.09
N GLU A 42 -9.65 3.01 2.35
CA GLU A 42 -9.30 1.63 2.76
C GLU A 42 -8.40 1.61 4.02
N MET A 43 -7.51 2.59 4.19
CA MET A 43 -6.71 2.77 5.41
C MET A 43 -7.60 3.10 6.62
N GLN A 44 -8.53 4.05 6.49
CA GLN A 44 -9.46 4.41 7.58
C GLN A 44 -10.35 3.25 8.00
N LYS A 45 -10.77 2.40 7.04
CA LYS A 45 -11.54 1.17 7.30
C LYS A 45 -10.69 0.03 7.89
N GLY A 46 -9.38 0.23 8.05
CA GLY A 46 -8.44 -0.82 8.50
C GLY A 46 -8.30 -1.98 7.52
N LEU A 47 -8.64 -1.78 6.25
CA LEU A 47 -8.47 -2.76 5.17
C LEU A 47 -7.05 -2.75 4.62
N ILE A 48 -6.39 -1.58 4.68
CA ILE A 48 -4.95 -1.43 4.49
C ILE A 48 -4.34 -1.04 5.83
N SER A 49 -3.23 -1.69 6.19
CA SER A 49 -2.42 -1.34 7.34
C SER A 49 -1.03 -0.89 6.89
N LYS A 50 -0.47 0.02 7.66
CA LYS A 50 0.93 0.44 7.54
C LYS A 50 1.79 -0.54 8.33
N LEU A 51 2.75 -1.18 7.68
CA LEU A 51 3.73 -2.00 8.36
C LEU A 51 4.83 -1.09 8.91
N SER A 52 4.90 -0.94 10.24
CA SER A 52 6.09 -0.37 10.88
C SER A 52 7.21 -1.39 10.78
N ALA A 53 8.42 -0.94 10.45
CA ALA A 53 9.63 -1.78 10.49
C ALA A 53 10.06 -2.14 11.94
N VAL A 54 9.10 -2.32 12.85
CA VAL A 54 9.34 -2.64 14.26
C VAL A 54 8.43 -3.79 14.64
N ALA A 55 8.93 -5.00 14.43
CA ALA A 55 8.62 -6.19 15.22
C ALA A 55 9.70 -7.24 14.90
N ASN A 56 10.92 -6.96 15.37
CA ASN A 56 11.87 -7.97 15.79
C ASN A 56 12.90 -7.25 16.67
N LEU A 57 12.65 -7.31 17.98
CA LEU A 57 13.58 -7.75 19.01
C LEU A 57 12.76 -8.09 20.26
#